data_AF-A0A7J8JC73-F1
#
_entry.id   AF-A0A7J8JC73-F1
#
_cell.length_a   1.000
_cell.length_b   1.000
_cell.length_c   1.000
_cell.angle_alpha   90.00
_cell.angle_beta   90.00
_cell.angle_gamma   90.00
#
_symmetry.space_group_name_H-M   'P 1'
#
loop_
_entity.id
_entity.type
_entity.pdbx_description
1 polymer ?
#
loop_
_entity_poly.entity_id
_entity_poly.type
_entity_poly.pdbx_seq_one_letter_code
_entity_poly.pdbx_strand_id
1 'polypeptide(L)'
;MLGLVGRVAAASASGALRGFSPSAPLPQVQLLLRAAPAALQSARDYAAQTSPSPKAGAATGRIVAVIGAVVDVQFDEGLPPILNALEVQGRDTRLVLEVAQHLGESTVRTIAMDGTEGLVRGQKVLDSGAPIKIPVGPETLGRIMNVIGEPIDERGPIKTKQFAPIHAEAPEFMEMSVEQEILVTGIKPTLATDMGTMQERITTTKKGSITSVQAIYVPADDLTDPAPATTFAHLDATTVLSRAIAELGIYPAVDPLDSTSRIMDPNIVGNEHYDVARGVQKILQDYKSLQDIIAILGMDELSEEDKLTVSRARKIQRFLSQPFQVAEVFTGHMGKLVPLKETIKGFQQILAGEYDHLPEQAFYMVGPIEEAVAKADKLAEEHS
;
A
#
# COMPACT_ATOMS: atom_id res chain seq x y z
N MET A 1 41.31 42.08 11.79
CA MET A 1 42.59 42.66 11.33
C MET A 1 43.37 41.56 10.61
N LEU A 2 43.82 41.83 9.37
CA LEU A 2 44.88 41.18 8.56
C LEU A 2 45.09 39.65 8.71
N GLY A 3 45.07 38.79 7.70
CA GLY A 3 45.38 38.93 6.28
C GLY A 3 46.38 37.85 5.86
N LEU A 4 46.26 37.37 4.60
CA LEU A 4 47.22 36.59 3.79
C LEU A 4 47.39 35.08 4.08
N VAL A 5 47.68 34.16 3.14
CA VAL A 5 47.69 34.05 1.66
C VAL A 5 48.15 32.60 1.34
N GLY A 6 47.75 32.05 0.19
CA GLY A 6 48.58 31.09 -0.59
C GLY A 6 48.06 29.65 -0.58
N ARG A 7 47.34 29.19 -1.61
CA ARG A 7 47.77 28.80 -2.98
C ARG A 7 47.91 27.27 -3.14
N VAL A 8 46.99 26.78 -3.97
CA VAL A 8 46.99 25.53 -4.72
C VAL A 8 48.24 25.41 -5.60
N ALA A 9 48.85 24.23 -5.64
CA ALA A 9 49.83 23.83 -6.66
C ALA A 9 49.39 22.50 -7.27
N ALA A 10 48.84 22.57 -8.49
CA ALA A 10 48.65 21.42 -9.38
C ALA A 10 49.91 21.26 -10.24
N ALA A 11 50.30 20.00 -10.43
CA ALA A 11 51.54 19.59 -11.06
C ALA A 11 51.60 19.93 -12.57
N SER A 12 52.81 20.29 -12.97
CA SER A 12 53.25 20.65 -14.32
C SER A 12 53.43 19.45 -15.25
N ALA A 13 53.06 19.62 -16.52
CA ALA A 13 53.73 18.98 -17.65
C ALA A 13 54.01 20.03 -18.72
N SER A 14 55.29 20.22 -19.02
CA SER A 14 55.85 21.18 -19.96
C SER A 14 55.93 20.59 -21.37
N GLY A 15 55.83 21.44 -22.40
CA GLY A 15 56.52 21.20 -23.66
C GLY A 15 55.77 21.61 -24.94
N ALA A 16 56.04 22.83 -25.41
CA ALA A 16 56.44 23.18 -26.79
C ALA A 16 55.90 24.56 -27.21
N LEU A 17 56.79 25.56 -27.19
CA LEU A 17 56.61 26.90 -27.72
C LEU A 17 57.03 26.97 -29.20
N ARG A 18 56.26 27.69 -30.02
CA ARG A 18 56.62 28.47 -31.23
C ARG A 18 55.30 28.96 -31.83
N GLY A 19 54.97 30.23 -32.06
CA GLY A 19 55.62 31.54 -31.95
C GLY A 19 54.90 32.43 -32.97
N PHE A 20 54.38 33.61 -32.60
CA PHE A 20 54.14 34.78 -33.48
C PHE A 20 53.66 35.97 -32.62
N SER A 21 54.10 37.17 -33.01
CA SER A 21 54.19 38.45 -32.28
C SER A 21 52.88 39.22 -32.03
N PRO A 22 52.85 40.24 -31.14
CA PRO A 22 51.65 40.99 -30.78
C PRO A 22 51.55 42.34 -31.53
N SER A 23 50.42 42.60 -32.21
CA SER A 23 49.90 43.97 -32.43
C SER A 23 48.62 43.96 -33.29
N ALA A 24 47.47 44.30 -32.70
CA ALA A 24 46.43 45.21 -33.24
C ALA A 24 45.11 45.08 -32.43
N PRO A 25 44.40 46.19 -32.13
CA PRO A 25 43.17 46.16 -31.33
C PRO A 25 41.94 45.85 -32.18
N LEU A 26 40.97 45.13 -31.60
CA LEU A 26 39.69 44.76 -32.22
C LEU A 26 38.72 45.96 -32.30
N PRO A 27 37.95 46.13 -33.39
CA PRO A 27 36.84 47.07 -33.45
C PRO A 27 35.54 46.46 -32.92
N GLN A 28 34.72 47.31 -32.28
CA GLN A 28 33.42 46.97 -31.74
C GLN A 28 32.42 46.67 -32.87
N VAL A 29 31.72 45.53 -32.78
CA VAL A 29 30.52 45.25 -33.58
C VAL A 29 29.36 44.97 -32.65
N GLN A 30 28.34 45.80 -32.80
CA GLN A 30 27.07 45.87 -32.09
C GLN A 30 26.32 44.53 -32.13
N LEU A 31 26.09 43.90 -30.98
CA LEU A 31 25.20 42.75 -30.85
C LEU A 31 23.77 43.25 -30.59
N LEU A 32 22.92 43.21 -31.62
CA LEU A 32 21.49 43.43 -31.50
C LEU A 32 20.85 42.29 -30.69
N LEU A 33 20.50 42.58 -29.44
CA LEU A 33 19.64 41.74 -28.61
C LEU A 33 18.24 41.64 -29.25
N ARG A 34 17.86 40.44 -29.69
CA ARG A 34 16.44 40.03 -29.75
C ARG A 34 16.17 39.14 -28.54
N ALA A 35 15.56 39.70 -27.51
CA ALA A 35 15.06 38.95 -26.37
C ALA A 35 13.80 38.17 -26.80
N ALA A 36 13.88 36.85 -26.78
CA ALA A 36 12.71 35.98 -26.66
C ALA A 36 12.65 35.51 -25.20
N PRO A 37 11.51 35.67 -24.48
CA PRO A 37 11.41 35.17 -23.13
C PRO A 37 11.33 33.64 -23.18
N ALA A 38 12.37 32.97 -22.72
CA ALA A 38 12.33 31.55 -22.43
C ALA A 38 11.53 31.33 -21.15
N ALA A 39 10.20 31.29 -21.27
CA ALA A 39 9.36 30.66 -20.28
C ALA A 39 9.45 29.14 -20.50
N LEU A 40 10.44 28.51 -19.87
CA LEU A 40 10.43 27.07 -19.64
C LEU A 40 9.36 26.78 -18.58
N GLN A 41 8.11 26.75 -19.01
CA GLN A 41 7.05 26.07 -18.28
C GLN A 41 7.08 24.61 -18.73
N SER A 42 7.27 23.70 -17.79
CA SER A 42 7.16 22.26 -18.00
C SER A 42 5.73 21.94 -18.41
N ALA A 43 5.48 21.87 -19.72
CA ALA A 43 4.26 21.30 -20.25
C ALA A 43 4.25 19.82 -19.85
N ARG A 44 3.26 19.43 -19.04
CA ARG A 44 2.97 18.01 -18.78
C ARG A 44 2.30 17.44 -20.03
N ASP A 45 3.06 17.30 -21.12
CA ASP A 45 2.63 16.68 -22.37
C ASP A 45 2.63 15.14 -22.27
N TYR A 46 2.33 14.59 -21.09
CA TYR A 46 2.10 13.15 -20.89
C TYR A 46 0.67 12.75 -21.27
N ALA A 47 0.13 13.39 -22.30
CA ALA A 47 -1.13 12.96 -22.89
C ALA A 47 -0.96 11.51 -23.34
N ALA A 48 -1.53 10.61 -22.55
CA ALA A 48 -1.80 9.25 -22.95
C ALA A 48 -2.43 9.28 -24.35
N GLN A 49 -2.32 8.20 -25.11
CA GLN A 49 -3.41 7.89 -26.04
C GLN A 49 -4.65 7.79 -25.15
N THR A 50 -5.40 8.88 -25.14
CA THR A 50 -6.47 9.15 -24.19
C THR A 50 -7.46 7.99 -24.28
N SER A 51 -7.99 7.57 -23.13
CA SER A 51 -9.25 6.83 -23.07
C SER A 51 -10.20 7.43 -24.10
N PRO A 52 -10.97 6.60 -24.84
CA PRO A 52 -11.66 7.04 -26.05
C PRO A 52 -12.38 8.36 -25.80
N SER A 53 -11.94 9.40 -26.52
CA SER A 53 -12.51 10.73 -26.48
C SER A 53 -14.04 10.65 -26.62
N PRO A 54 -14.81 11.51 -25.92
CA PRO A 54 -16.27 11.48 -25.92
C PRO A 54 -16.82 11.29 -27.34
N LYS A 55 -17.74 10.35 -27.54
CA LYS A 55 -18.38 10.13 -28.84
C LYS A 55 -19.03 11.44 -29.32
N ALA A 56 -18.81 11.79 -30.58
CA ALA A 56 -19.48 12.91 -31.24
C ALA A 56 -21.01 12.74 -31.12
N GLY A 57 -21.66 13.63 -30.37
CA GLY A 57 -23.08 13.53 -29.96
C GLY A 57 -23.31 13.58 -28.44
N ALA A 58 -22.25 13.65 -27.64
CA ALA A 58 -22.29 13.80 -26.19
C ALA A 58 -23.20 14.95 -25.72
N ALA A 59 -24.07 14.67 -24.74
CA ALA A 59 -24.84 15.69 -24.04
C ALA A 59 -23.87 16.74 -23.46
N THR A 60 -24.17 18.01 -23.67
CA THR A 60 -23.33 19.12 -23.21
C THR A 60 -23.97 19.77 -22.01
N GLY A 61 -23.20 19.92 -20.94
CA GLY A 61 -23.62 20.62 -19.73
C GLY A 61 -22.84 21.92 -19.52
N ARG A 62 -23.28 22.69 -18.54
CA ARG A 62 -22.63 23.91 -18.07
C ARG A 62 -22.46 23.87 -16.56
N ILE A 63 -21.32 24.34 -16.07
CA ILE A 63 -21.07 24.41 -14.62
C ILE A 63 -21.97 25.48 -13.99
N VAL A 64 -22.73 25.12 -12.97
CA VAL A 64 -23.60 26.05 -12.21
C VAL A 64 -22.91 26.50 -10.93
N ALA A 65 -22.29 25.57 -10.21
CA ALA A 65 -21.63 25.84 -8.94
C ALA A 65 -20.38 24.97 -8.76
N VAL A 66 -19.42 25.49 -8.00
CA VAL A 66 -18.18 24.81 -7.61
C VAL A 66 -18.01 25.02 -6.11
N ILE A 67 -17.97 23.94 -5.35
CA ILE A 67 -17.85 23.90 -3.89
C ILE A 67 -16.73 22.93 -3.54
N GLY A 68 -15.49 23.42 -3.49
CA GLY A 68 -14.32 22.56 -3.31
C GLY A 68 -14.21 21.53 -4.44
N ALA A 69 -14.16 20.25 -4.09
CA ALA A 69 -14.13 19.13 -5.05
C ALA A 69 -15.50 18.81 -5.67
N VAL A 70 -16.58 19.40 -5.18
CA VAL A 70 -17.93 19.16 -5.67
C VAL A 70 -18.29 20.19 -6.73
N VAL A 71 -18.71 19.71 -7.90
CA VAL A 71 -19.08 20.56 -9.03
C VAL A 71 -20.50 20.21 -9.49
N ASP A 72 -21.39 21.20 -9.51
CA ASP A 72 -22.75 21.02 -9.99
C ASP A 72 -22.81 21.43 -11.48
N VAL A 73 -23.29 20.53 -12.33
CA VAL A 73 -23.35 20.69 -13.79
C VAL A 73 -24.80 20.55 -14.25
N GLN A 74 -25.29 21.56 -14.97
CA GLN A 74 -26.63 21.55 -15.55
C GLN A 74 -26.60 21.17 -17.02
N PHE A 75 -27.50 20.29 -17.42
CA PHE A 75 -27.67 19.83 -18.79
C PHE A 75 -28.99 20.35 -19.36
N ASP A 76 -28.97 20.76 -20.63
CA ASP A 76 -30.18 21.25 -21.30
C ASP A 76 -31.08 20.08 -21.72
N GLU A 77 -30.49 19.01 -22.28
CA GLU A 77 -31.16 17.76 -22.64
C GLU A 77 -30.22 16.56 -22.40
N GLY A 78 -30.77 15.40 -22.04
CA GLY A 78 -30.02 14.16 -21.85
C GLY A 78 -29.17 14.15 -20.57
N LEU A 79 -29.83 13.88 -19.43
CA LEU A 79 -29.15 13.82 -18.13
C LEU A 79 -28.24 12.58 -18.05
N PRO A 80 -26.92 12.75 -17.80
CA PRO A 80 -26.00 11.61 -17.70
C PRO A 80 -26.36 10.70 -16.51
N PRO A 81 -26.27 9.37 -16.67
CA PRO A 81 -26.41 8.41 -15.57
C PRO A 81 -25.45 8.70 -14.40
N ILE A 82 -25.81 8.19 -13.21
CA ILE A 82 -24.88 8.17 -12.07
C ILE A 82 -23.66 7.31 -12.44
N LEU A 83 -22.48 7.70 -11.95
CA LEU A 83 -21.16 7.12 -12.22
C LEU A 83 -20.57 7.40 -13.61
N ASN A 84 -21.26 8.14 -14.48
CA ASN A 84 -20.67 8.56 -15.75
C ASN A 84 -19.57 9.62 -15.55
N ALA A 85 -18.55 9.56 -16.41
CA ALA A 85 -17.49 10.54 -16.46
C ALA A 85 -17.88 11.72 -17.37
N LEU A 86 -17.62 12.93 -16.89
CA LEU A 86 -17.77 14.18 -17.64
C LEU A 86 -16.41 14.87 -17.79
N GLU A 87 -16.19 15.55 -18.90
CA GLU A 87 -14.93 16.22 -19.20
C GLU A 87 -15.12 17.73 -19.37
N VAL A 88 -14.41 18.52 -18.57
CA VAL A 88 -14.48 19.98 -18.62
C VAL A 88 -13.66 20.51 -19.80
N GLN A 89 -14.28 21.35 -20.63
CA GLN A 89 -13.64 21.91 -21.82
C GLN A 89 -12.95 23.24 -21.54
N GLY A 90 -11.92 23.57 -22.34
CA GLY A 90 -11.24 24.86 -22.29
C GLY A 90 -10.27 24.98 -21.12
N ARG A 91 -9.59 23.89 -20.76
CA ARG A 91 -8.50 23.85 -19.78
C ARG A 91 -7.25 23.26 -20.43
N ASP A 92 -6.09 23.69 -19.94
CA ASP A 92 -4.80 23.13 -20.38
C ASP A 92 -4.60 21.71 -19.84
N THR A 93 -5.05 21.46 -18.60
CA THR A 93 -5.07 20.13 -17.98
C THR A 93 -6.44 19.48 -18.08
N ARG A 94 -6.45 18.20 -18.43
CA ARG A 94 -7.67 17.40 -18.51
C ARG A 94 -8.27 17.24 -17.11
N LEU A 95 -9.51 17.69 -16.94
CA LEU A 95 -10.26 17.52 -15.69
C LEU A 95 -11.48 16.64 -15.95
N VAL A 96 -11.52 15.51 -15.25
CA VAL A 96 -12.65 14.58 -15.27
C VAL A 96 -13.48 14.77 -14.01
N LEU A 97 -14.79 14.84 -14.18
CA LEU A 97 -15.79 14.87 -13.12
C LEU A 97 -16.59 13.57 -13.18
N GLU A 98 -16.90 12.97 -12.03
CA GLU A 98 -17.77 11.80 -11.97
C GLU A 98 -19.14 12.19 -11.42
N VAL A 99 -20.21 11.75 -12.07
CA VAL A 99 -21.59 12.01 -11.60
C VAL A 99 -21.88 11.18 -10.36
N ALA A 100 -22.08 11.85 -9.21
CA ALA A 100 -22.38 11.18 -7.94
C ALA A 100 -23.89 11.10 -7.65
N GLN A 101 -24.65 12.14 -7.99
CA GLN A 101 -26.09 12.17 -7.76
C GLN A 101 -26.82 13.14 -8.70
N HIS A 102 -28.12 12.96 -8.85
CA HIS A 102 -29.00 13.89 -9.55
C HIS A 102 -29.69 14.82 -8.55
N LEU A 103 -29.58 16.13 -8.74
CA LEU A 103 -30.18 17.13 -7.84
C LEU A 103 -31.61 17.52 -8.24
N GLY A 104 -32.03 17.20 -9.48
CA GLY A 104 -33.24 17.75 -10.10
C GLY A 104 -32.93 18.95 -11.00
N GLU A 105 -33.95 19.50 -11.65
CA GLU A 105 -33.80 20.67 -12.57
C GLU A 105 -32.72 20.47 -13.64
N SER A 106 -32.61 19.25 -14.15
CA SER A 106 -31.57 18.80 -15.09
C SER A 106 -30.14 19.06 -14.62
N THR A 107 -29.94 19.10 -13.30
CA THR A 107 -28.63 19.33 -12.67
C THR A 107 -28.13 18.05 -12.02
N VAL A 108 -26.86 17.74 -12.29
CA VAL A 108 -26.13 16.65 -11.64
C VAL A 108 -25.07 17.21 -10.72
N ARG A 109 -24.87 16.55 -9.57
CA ARG A 109 -23.74 16.80 -8.70
C ARG A 109 -22.63 15.83 -9.05
N THR A 110 -21.44 16.38 -9.23
CA THR A 110 -20.26 15.64 -9.63
C THR A 110 -19.13 15.83 -8.65
N ILE A 111 -18.23 14.84 -8.61
CA ILE A 111 -16.99 14.88 -7.83
C ILE A 111 -15.83 15.02 -8.81
N ALA A 112 -14.99 16.02 -8.60
CA ALA A 112 -13.81 16.24 -9.41
C ALA A 112 -12.68 15.26 -9.05
N MET A 113 -12.05 14.67 -10.06
CA MET A 113 -10.92 13.75 -9.88
C MET A 113 -9.56 14.46 -9.71
N ASP A 114 -9.53 15.78 -9.92
CA ASP A 114 -8.35 16.65 -9.78
C ASP A 114 -8.78 18.04 -9.29
N GLY A 115 -7.82 18.93 -9.05
CA GLY A 115 -8.04 20.30 -8.57
C GLY A 115 -9.06 21.08 -9.40
N THR A 116 -10.01 21.72 -8.72
CA THR A 116 -11.08 22.54 -9.32
C THR A 116 -10.68 24.00 -9.46
N GLU A 117 -9.41 24.36 -9.26
CA GLU A 117 -8.98 25.75 -9.41
C GLU A 117 -9.16 26.23 -10.85
N GLY A 118 -9.61 27.48 -10.99
CA GLY A 118 -9.87 28.10 -12.29
C GLY A 118 -11.13 27.62 -12.99
N LEU A 119 -11.99 26.80 -12.35
CA LEU A 119 -13.32 26.53 -12.88
C LEU A 119 -14.22 27.76 -12.78
N VAL A 120 -14.90 28.05 -13.88
CA VAL A 120 -15.81 29.20 -13.98
C VAL A 120 -17.23 28.69 -14.26
N ARG A 121 -18.22 29.35 -13.66
CA ARG A 121 -19.63 29.09 -13.96
C ARG A 121 -19.92 29.36 -15.44
N GLY A 122 -20.75 28.52 -16.04
CA GLY A 122 -21.05 28.54 -17.47
C GLY A 122 -20.04 27.80 -18.35
N GLN A 123 -18.91 27.32 -17.79
CA GLN A 123 -17.94 26.53 -18.54
C GLN A 123 -18.57 25.24 -19.06
N LYS A 124 -18.24 24.90 -20.30
CA LYS A 124 -18.84 23.76 -21.01
C LYS A 124 -18.24 22.44 -20.50
N VAL A 125 -19.11 21.47 -20.28
CA VAL A 125 -18.78 20.12 -19.84
C VAL A 125 -19.35 19.13 -20.87
N LEU A 126 -18.56 18.12 -21.25
CA LEU A 126 -18.99 17.06 -22.16
C LEU A 126 -19.25 15.78 -21.39
N ASP A 127 -20.37 15.12 -21.64
CA ASP A 127 -20.59 13.75 -21.17
C ASP A 127 -19.78 12.75 -22.00
N SER A 128 -18.98 11.90 -21.36
CA SER A 128 -18.27 10.83 -22.07
C SER A 128 -19.20 9.68 -22.48
N GLY A 129 -20.40 9.60 -21.88
CA GLY A 129 -21.40 8.56 -22.12
C GLY A 129 -21.08 7.22 -21.47
N ALA A 130 -20.01 7.15 -20.65
CA ALA A 130 -19.63 5.96 -19.90
C ALA A 130 -18.95 6.35 -18.57
N PRO A 131 -18.80 5.40 -17.63
CA PRO A 131 -17.94 5.60 -16.47
C PRO A 131 -16.47 5.82 -16.85
N ILE A 132 -15.65 6.25 -15.89
CA ILE A 132 -14.20 6.40 -16.06
C ILE A 132 -13.63 5.04 -16.52
N LYS A 133 -12.91 5.05 -17.65
CA LYS A 133 -12.26 3.87 -18.23
C LYS A 133 -10.75 3.97 -18.13
N ILE A 134 -10.14 2.93 -17.59
CA ILE A 134 -8.70 2.80 -17.39
C ILE A 134 -8.10 1.75 -18.33
N PRO A 135 -6.83 1.92 -18.74
CA PRO A 135 -6.13 0.92 -19.53
C PRO A 135 -5.92 -0.36 -18.72
N VAL A 136 -6.15 -1.52 -19.33
CA VAL A 136 -5.89 -2.84 -18.74
C VAL A 136 -5.09 -3.71 -19.69
N GLY A 137 -4.48 -4.77 -19.16
CA GLY A 137 -3.67 -5.72 -19.91
C GLY A 137 -2.22 -5.80 -19.41
N PRO A 138 -1.41 -6.75 -19.93
CA PRO A 138 -0.01 -6.91 -19.53
C PRO A 138 0.85 -5.65 -19.73
N GLU A 139 0.44 -4.74 -20.62
CA GLU A 139 1.15 -3.49 -20.92
C GLU A 139 1.14 -2.48 -19.77
N THR A 140 0.29 -2.68 -18.75
CA THR A 140 0.25 -1.86 -17.54
C THR A 140 1.26 -2.30 -16.47
N LEU A 141 1.87 -3.48 -16.61
CA LEU A 141 2.81 -4.01 -15.62
C LEU A 141 4.04 -3.10 -15.48
N GLY A 142 4.37 -2.73 -14.24
CA GLY A 142 5.50 -1.86 -13.93
C GLY A 142 5.30 -0.39 -14.31
N ARG A 143 4.06 0.02 -14.61
CA ARG A 143 3.66 1.41 -14.85
C ARG A 143 2.97 1.98 -13.60
N ILE A 144 3.06 3.29 -13.41
CA ILE A 144 2.28 4.00 -12.37
C ILE A 144 1.22 4.84 -13.08
N MET A 145 -0.04 4.67 -12.70
CA MET A 145 -1.17 5.40 -13.25
C MET A 145 -2.00 6.08 -12.16
N ASN A 146 -2.66 7.17 -12.51
CA ASN A 146 -3.63 7.85 -11.64
C ASN A 146 -5.04 7.24 -11.75
N VAL A 147 -5.99 7.80 -11.01
CA VAL A 147 -7.39 7.33 -10.93
C VAL A 147 -8.13 7.36 -12.28
N ILE A 148 -7.73 8.24 -13.21
CA ILE A 148 -8.32 8.33 -14.55
C ILE A 148 -7.57 7.49 -15.60
N GLY A 149 -6.56 6.71 -15.17
CA GLY A 149 -5.82 5.78 -16.02
C GLY A 149 -4.66 6.40 -16.80
N GLU A 150 -4.26 7.63 -16.47
CA GLU A 150 -3.13 8.31 -17.10
C GLU A 150 -1.81 7.95 -16.41
N PRO A 151 -0.73 7.69 -17.18
CA PRO A 151 0.57 7.38 -16.61
C PRO A 151 1.21 8.60 -15.97
N ILE A 152 1.70 8.46 -14.75
CA ILE A 152 2.41 9.51 -13.99
C ILE A 152 3.88 9.17 -13.75
N ASP A 153 4.40 8.14 -14.44
CA ASP A 153 5.76 7.65 -14.29
C ASP A 153 6.77 8.25 -15.27
N GLU A 154 6.35 9.25 -16.07
CA GLU A 154 7.17 9.92 -17.10
C GLU A 154 7.72 8.99 -18.21
N ARG A 155 7.24 7.73 -18.30
CA ARG A 155 7.70 6.72 -19.27
C ARG A 155 6.91 6.73 -20.58
N GLY A 156 6.19 7.82 -20.86
CA GLY A 156 5.33 7.98 -22.04
C GLY A 156 3.98 7.26 -21.93
N PRO A 157 3.19 7.18 -23.02
CA PRO A 157 1.83 6.63 -22.97
C PRO A 157 1.82 5.11 -22.75
N ILE A 158 0.76 4.61 -22.11
CA ILE A 158 0.47 3.17 -22.00
C ILE A 158 -0.19 2.72 -23.30
N LYS A 159 0.50 1.88 -24.08
CA LYS A 159 -0.03 1.38 -25.36
C LYS A 159 -0.85 0.11 -25.11
N THR A 160 -2.12 0.26 -24.79
CA THR A 160 -3.06 -0.88 -24.70
C THR A 160 -4.21 -0.73 -25.69
N LYS A 161 -4.79 -1.86 -26.08
CA LYS A 161 -6.04 -1.92 -26.86
C LYS A 161 -7.27 -2.10 -25.96
N GLN A 162 -7.07 -2.45 -24.69
CA GLN A 162 -8.15 -2.83 -23.78
C GLN A 162 -8.33 -1.75 -22.72
N PHE A 163 -9.58 -1.31 -22.55
CA PHE A 163 -9.98 -0.35 -21.53
C PHE A 163 -11.18 -0.91 -20.77
N ALA A 164 -11.13 -0.86 -19.44
CA ALA A 164 -12.20 -1.34 -18.57
C ALA A 164 -12.75 -0.17 -17.72
N PRO A 165 -14.07 -0.12 -17.47
CA PRO A 165 -14.64 0.83 -16.51
C PRO A 165 -14.20 0.50 -15.08
N ILE A 166 -13.98 1.52 -14.26
CA ILE A 166 -13.63 1.32 -12.83
C ILE A 166 -14.83 0.82 -12.01
N HIS A 167 -16.03 1.19 -12.44
CA HIS A 167 -17.31 0.75 -11.90
C HIS A 167 -17.76 -0.51 -12.63
N ALA A 168 -17.91 -1.58 -11.87
CA ALA A 168 -18.40 -2.87 -12.33
C ALA A 168 -19.16 -3.54 -11.19
N GLU A 169 -20.24 -4.24 -11.53
CA GLU A 169 -20.97 -5.05 -10.56
C GLU A 169 -20.11 -6.19 -10.01
N ALA A 170 -20.42 -6.65 -8.80
CA ALA A 170 -19.80 -7.84 -8.25
C ALA A 170 -20.13 -9.08 -9.11
N PRO A 171 -19.25 -10.10 -9.13
CA PRO A 171 -19.54 -11.36 -9.82
C PRO A 171 -20.87 -11.97 -9.35
N GLU A 172 -21.60 -12.64 -10.24
CA GLU A 172 -22.84 -13.30 -9.84
C GLU A 172 -22.57 -14.47 -8.88
N PHE A 173 -23.52 -14.75 -7.99
CA PHE A 173 -23.44 -15.86 -7.02
C PHE A 173 -23.12 -17.22 -7.66
N MET A 174 -23.56 -17.47 -8.90
CA MET A 174 -23.25 -18.71 -9.64
C MET A 174 -21.78 -18.84 -10.07
N GLU A 175 -21.06 -17.72 -10.17
CA GLU A 175 -19.64 -17.69 -10.53
C GLU A 175 -18.70 -17.75 -9.32
N MET A 176 -19.22 -17.45 -8.13
CA MET A 176 -18.47 -17.48 -6.87
C MET A 176 -18.18 -18.92 -6.41
N SER A 177 -17.02 -19.13 -5.82
CA SER A 177 -16.70 -20.35 -5.09
C SER A 177 -17.48 -20.36 -3.75
N VAL A 178 -17.99 -21.52 -3.35
CA VAL A 178 -19.00 -21.64 -2.27
C VAL A 178 -18.32 -21.64 -0.89
N GLU A 179 -17.99 -20.47 -0.37
CA GLU A 179 -17.77 -20.24 1.07
C GLU A 179 -18.51 -18.95 1.48
N GLN A 180 -19.37 -19.04 2.49
CA GLN A 180 -20.35 -18.01 2.87
C GLN A 180 -19.82 -17.11 3.99
N GLU A 181 -20.16 -15.82 3.94
CA GLU A 181 -21.09 -15.16 4.89
C GLU A 181 -21.38 -13.70 4.50
N ILE A 182 -22.63 -13.26 4.67
CA ILE A 182 -23.06 -11.84 4.59
C ILE A 182 -23.40 -11.38 6.00
N LEU A 183 -22.79 -10.28 6.45
CA LEU A 183 -23.16 -9.56 7.66
C LEU A 183 -23.58 -8.13 7.33
N VAL A 184 -24.80 -7.77 7.71
CA VAL A 184 -25.33 -6.40 7.56
C VAL A 184 -25.07 -5.65 8.86
N THR A 185 -24.25 -4.60 8.82
CA THR A 185 -24.08 -3.66 9.94
C THR A 185 -24.74 -2.32 9.62
N GLY A 186 -25.55 -1.81 10.56
CA GLY A 186 -26.26 -0.54 10.41
C GLY A 186 -25.48 0.65 10.96
N ILE A 187 -24.59 1.26 10.17
CA ILE A 187 -23.95 2.57 10.48
C ILE A 187 -23.63 3.31 9.17
N LYS A 188 -23.89 4.65 9.15
CA LYS A 188 -23.81 5.60 8.01
C LYS A 188 -24.48 5.11 6.73
N PRO A 189 -25.50 5.78 6.17
CA PRO A 189 -26.39 5.18 5.18
C PRO A 189 -25.70 4.60 3.93
N THR A 190 -24.49 5.03 3.57
CA THR A 190 -23.74 4.48 2.44
C THR A 190 -22.38 3.85 2.77
N LEU A 191 -21.83 4.01 3.99
CA LEU A 191 -20.45 3.51 4.25
C LEU A 191 -20.36 1.99 4.07
N ALA A 192 -21.35 1.27 4.60
CA ALA A 192 -21.43 -0.18 4.45
C ALA A 192 -21.64 -0.61 2.99
N THR A 193 -22.46 0.12 2.21
CA THR A 193 -22.72 -0.22 0.80
C THR A 193 -21.53 0.10 -0.09
N ASP A 194 -20.88 1.24 0.12
CA ASP A 194 -19.74 1.69 -0.68
C ASP A 194 -18.54 0.77 -0.45
N MET A 195 -18.28 0.40 0.81
CA MET A 195 -17.28 -0.62 1.13
C MET A 195 -17.69 -2.00 0.61
N GLY A 196 -18.96 -2.40 0.76
CA GLY A 196 -19.46 -3.69 0.30
C GLY A 196 -19.28 -3.89 -1.20
N THR A 197 -19.68 -2.93 -2.03
CA THR A 197 -19.53 -3.00 -3.49
C THR A 197 -18.07 -3.16 -3.94
N MET A 198 -17.12 -2.54 -3.23
CA MET A 198 -15.70 -2.73 -3.49
C MET A 198 -15.23 -4.13 -3.04
N GLN A 199 -15.57 -4.54 -1.82
CA GLN A 199 -15.08 -5.78 -1.22
C GLN A 199 -15.65 -7.02 -1.92
N GLU A 200 -16.93 -7.00 -2.32
CA GLU A 200 -17.58 -8.14 -3.00
C GLU A 200 -16.98 -8.43 -4.38
N ARG A 201 -16.33 -7.45 -5.02
CA ARG A 201 -15.59 -7.66 -6.27
C ARG A 201 -14.28 -8.41 -6.06
N ILE A 202 -13.74 -8.37 -4.85
CA ILE A 202 -12.50 -9.05 -4.47
C ILE A 202 -12.90 -10.44 -3.98
N THR A 203 -13.05 -11.36 -4.92
CA THR A 203 -13.46 -12.73 -4.60
C THR A 203 -12.81 -13.76 -5.51
N THR A 204 -13.02 -15.03 -5.17
CA THR A 204 -12.60 -16.18 -5.97
C THR A 204 -13.73 -16.62 -6.88
N THR A 205 -13.45 -16.66 -8.18
CA THR A 205 -14.37 -17.13 -9.22
C THR A 205 -13.85 -18.41 -9.87
N LYS A 206 -14.69 -19.05 -10.68
CA LYS A 206 -14.27 -20.22 -11.49
C LYS A 206 -13.11 -19.97 -12.46
N LYS A 207 -12.84 -18.70 -12.81
CA LYS A 207 -11.78 -18.32 -13.77
C LYS A 207 -10.46 -17.99 -13.08
N GLY A 208 -10.49 -17.65 -11.80
CA GLY A 208 -9.33 -17.20 -11.04
C GLY A 208 -9.73 -16.50 -9.75
N SER A 209 -8.73 -16.13 -8.95
CA SER A 209 -8.90 -15.49 -7.65
C SER A 209 -8.21 -14.14 -7.59
N ILE A 210 -8.81 -13.20 -6.85
CA ILE A 210 -8.17 -11.95 -6.45
C ILE A 210 -8.03 -11.99 -4.93
N THR A 211 -6.79 -12.04 -4.44
CA THR A 211 -6.49 -11.91 -3.01
C THR A 211 -6.00 -10.49 -2.75
N SER A 212 -6.70 -9.77 -1.87
CA SER A 212 -6.35 -8.40 -1.52
C SER A 212 -5.72 -8.34 -0.13
N VAL A 213 -4.54 -7.73 -0.04
CA VAL A 213 -3.91 -7.39 1.24
C VAL A 213 -4.12 -5.90 1.47
N GLN A 214 -4.96 -5.57 2.44
CA GLN A 214 -5.43 -4.20 2.67
C GLN A 214 -4.79 -3.63 3.93
N ALA A 215 -4.07 -2.53 3.79
CA ALA A 215 -3.56 -1.77 4.93
C ALA A 215 -4.69 -0.89 5.48
N ILE A 216 -5.15 -1.21 6.69
CA ILE A 216 -6.18 -0.45 7.39
C ILE A 216 -5.50 0.42 8.43
N TYR A 217 -5.67 1.74 8.30
CA TYR A 217 -5.25 2.67 9.33
C TYR A 217 -6.31 2.71 10.43
N VAL A 218 -5.91 2.42 11.66
CA VAL A 218 -6.77 2.48 12.83
C VAL A 218 -6.52 3.83 13.53
N PRO A 219 -7.47 4.78 13.51
CA PRO A 219 -7.28 6.07 14.15
C PRO A 219 -7.10 5.90 15.66
N ALA A 220 -6.06 6.51 16.22
CA ALA A 220 -5.78 6.48 17.66
C ALA A 220 -5.70 5.08 18.29
N ASP A 221 -5.33 4.06 17.50
CA ASP A 221 -5.28 2.66 17.90
C ASP A 221 -6.63 2.10 18.42
N ASP A 222 -7.77 2.72 18.04
CA ASP A 222 -9.12 2.30 18.42
C ASP A 222 -9.80 1.43 17.34
N LEU A 223 -9.87 0.12 17.60
CA LEU A 223 -10.52 -0.87 16.72
C LEU A 223 -12.05 -0.77 16.70
N THR A 224 -12.65 0.00 17.62
CA THR A 224 -14.09 0.19 17.70
C THR A 224 -14.60 1.33 16.83
N ASP A 225 -13.70 2.08 16.18
CA ASP A 225 -14.09 3.09 15.18
C ASP A 225 -14.91 2.43 14.06
N PRO A 226 -15.99 3.08 13.59
CA PRO A 226 -16.88 2.51 12.58
C PRO A 226 -16.20 2.16 11.26
N ALA A 227 -15.14 2.87 10.84
CA ALA A 227 -14.50 2.59 9.56
C ALA A 227 -13.68 1.27 9.58
N PRO A 228 -12.76 1.04 10.55
CA PRO A 228 -12.17 -0.28 10.76
C PRO A 228 -13.20 -1.37 11.01
N ALA A 229 -14.20 -1.12 11.87
CA ALA A 229 -15.21 -2.12 12.23
C ALA A 229 -16.01 -2.63 11.02
N THR A 230 -16.47 -1.73 10.14
CA THR A 230 -17.16 -2.12 8.89
C THR A 230 -16.22 -2.86 7.94
N THR A 231 -14.95 -2.46 7.86
CA THR A 231 -13.97 -3.13 6.98
C THR A 231 -13.66 -4.53 7.47
N PHE A 232 -13.50 -4.74 8.78
CA PHE A 232 -13.23 -6.04 9.39
C PHE A 232 -14.32 -7.07 9.13
N ALA A 233 -15.58 -6.65 8.98
CA ALA A 233 -16.68 -7.54 8.64
C ALA A 233 -16.51 -8.22 7.27
N HIS A 234 -15.75 -7.60 6.35
CA HIS A 234 -15.47 -8.15 5.02
C HIS A 234 -14.14 -8.89 4.92
N LEU A 235 -13.30 -8.84 5.95
CA LEU A 235 -11.99 -9.51 5.92
C LEU A 235 -12.09 -10.96 6.36
N ASP A 236 -11.47 -11.84 5.58
CA ASP A 236 -11.30 -13.26 5.92
C ASP A 236 -10.16 -13.49 6.93
N ALA A 237 -9.20 -12.57 6.97
CA ALA A 237 -8.11 -12.59 7.93
C ALA A 237 -7.71 -11.16 8.31
N THR A 238 -7.40 -10.97 9.58
CA THR A 238 -6.85 -9.73 10.13
C THR A 238 -5.46 -10.01 10.65
N THR A 239 -4.48 -9.24 10.19
CA THR A 239 -3.11 -9.25 10.72
C THR A 239 -2.87 -7.92 11.41
N VAL A 240 -2.92 -7.94 12.75
CA VAL A 240 -2.77 -6.74 13.57
C VAL A 240 -1.29 -6.51 13.83
N LEU A 241 -0.82 -5.29 13.54
CA LEU A 241 0.55 -4.88 13.82
C LEU A 241 0.59 -4.03 15.10
N SER A 242 1.38 -4.47 16.08
CA SER A 242 1.45 -3.84 17.41
C SER A 242 2.76 -3.09 17.61
N ARG A 243 2.66 -1.86 18.12
CA ARG A 243 3.82 -1.03 18.49
C ARG A 243 4.66 -1.69 19.61
N ALA A 244 4.00 -2.28 20.61
CA ALA A 244 4.68 -2.89 21.74
C ALA A 244 5.58 -4.05 21.31
N ILE A 245 5.18 -4.83 20.29
CA ILE A 245 5.98 -5.92 19.74
C ILE A 245 7.17 -5.38 18.94
N ALA A 246 6.97 -4.29 18.19
CA ALA A 246 8.06 -3.64 17.45
C ALA A 246 9.14 -3.06 18.39
N GLU A 247 8.75 -2.51 19.55
CA GLU A 247 9.67 -2.01 20.58
C GLU A 247 10.55 -3.11 21.19
N LEU A 248 10.07 -4.36 21.20
CA LEU A 248 10.86 -5.53 21.58
C LEU A 248 11.87 -5.95 20.49
N GLY A 249 11.88 -5.29 19.33
CA GLY A 249 12.74 -5.60 18.19
C GLY A 249 12.30 -6.83 17.39
N ILE A 250 11.04 -7.26 17.55
CA ILE A 250 10.47 -8.42 16.87
C ILE A 250 9.85 -7.96 15.55
N TYR A 251 10.35 -8.50 14.43
CA TYR A 251 9.84 -8.19 13.10
C TYR A 251 9.53 -9.49 12.34
N PRO A 252 8.34 -9.61 11.71
CA PRO A 252 7.26 -8.62 11.68
C PRO A 252 6.59 -8.45 13.06
N ALA A 253 6.10 -7.24 13.33
CA ALA A 253 5.47 -6.88 14.61
C ALA A 253 4.00 -7.33 14.67
N VAL A 254 3.71 -8.58 14.28
CA VAL A 254 2.36 -9.15 14.29
C VAL A 254 1.98 -9.54 15.71
N ASP A 255 0.79 -9.13 16.15
CA ASP A 255 0.18 -9.62 17.38
C ASP A 255 -0.53 -10.96 17.11
N PRO A 256 -0.03 -12.10 17.64
CA PRO A 256 -0.60 -13.41 17.36
C PRO A 256 -1.91 -13.70 18.12
N LEU A 257 -2.26 -12.89 19.11
CA LEU A 257 -3.50 -13.03 19.89
C LEU A 257 -4.63 -12.20 19.29
N ASP A 258 -4.32 -10.99 18.81
CA ASP A 258 -5.30 -10.08 18.20
C ASP A 258 -5.51 -10.34 16.69
N SER A 259 -4.55 -11.00 16.04
CA SER A 259 -4.69 -11.44 14.64
C SER A 259 -5.58 -12.66 14.55
N THR A 260 -6.53 -12.64 13.61
CA THR A 260 -7.52 -13.72 13.44
C THR A 260 -7.68 -14.11 11.99
N SER A 261 -8.20 -15.30 11.75
CA SER A 261 -8.50 -15.77 10.40
C SER A 261 -9.66 -16.75 10.42
N ARG A 262 -10.58 -16.61 9.45
CA ARG A 262 -11.76 -17.48 9.28
C ARG A 262 -11.38 -18.90 8.88
N ILE A 263 -10.30 -19.06 8.13
CA ILE A 263 -9.84 -20.38 7.66
C ILE A 263 -9.16 -21.21 8.76
N MET A 264 -8.96 -20.65 9.96
CA MET A 264 -8.43 -21.38 11.12
C MET A 264 -9.49 -22.31 11.71
N ASP A 265 -9.89 -23.30 10.92
CA ASP A 265 -10.82 -24.38 11.27
C ASP A 265 -10.16 -25.73 10.94
N PRO A 266 -10.23 -26.73 11.84
CA PRO A 266 -9.61 -28.04 11.60
C PRO A 266 -10.07 -28.73 10.31
N ASN A 267 -11.28 -28.45 9.83
CA ASN A 267 -11.82 -29.02 8.60
C ASN A 267 -11.18 -28.41 7.34
N ILE A 268 -10.61 -27.20 7.44
CA ILE A 268 -9.98 -26.48 6.32
C ILE A 268 -8.47 -26.68 6.33
N VAL A 269 -7.81 -26.38 7.46
CA VAL A 269 -6.34 -26.41 7.56
C VAL A 269 -5.77 -27.76 8.01
N GLY A 270 -6.63 -28.66 8.50
CA GLY A 270 -6.24 -29.93 9.11
C GLY A 270 -5.96 -29.82 10.61
N ASN A 271 -6.16 -30.93 11.33
CA ASN A 271 -6.02 -30.96 12.80
C ASN A 271 -4.62 -30.58 13.28
N GLU A 272 -3.58 -31.08 12.62
CA GLU A 272 -2.18 -30.84 13.04
C GLU A 272 -1.84 -29.34 13.08
N HIS A 273 -2.17 -28.61 12.01
CA HIS A 273 -1.93 -27.18 11.94
C HIS A 273 -2.78 -26.42 12.98
N TYR A 274 -4.07 -26.78 13.09
CA TYR A 274 -4.98 -26.14 14.02
C TYR A 274 -4.54 -26.32 15.48
N ASP A 275 -4.19 -27.53 15.89
CA ASP A 275 -3.79 -27.86 17.26
C ASP A 275 -2.48 -27.16 17.65
N VAL A 276 -1.51 -27.10 16.73
CA VAL A 276 -0.25 -26.37 16.95
C VAL A 276 -0.51 -24.87 17.10
N ALA A 277 -1.32 -24.27 16.23
CA ALA A 277 -1.65 -22.85 16.31
C ALA A 277 -2.40 -22.50 17.61
N ARG A 278 -3.39 -23.32 18.02
CA ARG A 278 -4.11 -23.14 19.29
C ARG A 278 -3.21 -23.35 20.50
N GLY A 279 -2.27 -24.31 20.43
CA GLY A 279 -1.27 -24.51 21.47
C GLY A 279 -0.37 -23.29 21.66
N VAL A 280 0.12 -22.71 20.56
CA VAL A 280 0.92 -21.46 20.57
C VAL A 280 0.11 -20.30 21.17
N GLN A 281 -1.13 -20.09 20.71
CA GLN A 281 -1.99 -19.03 21.23
C GLN A 281 -2.25 -19.20 22.74
N LYS A 282 -2.49 -20.43 23.20
CA LYS A 282 -2.71 -20.72 24.61
C LYS A 282 -1.50 -20.33 25.47
N ILE A 283 -0.29 -20.77 25.08
CA ILE A 283 0.93 -20.43 25.84
C ILE A 283 1.16 -18.92 25.89
N LEU A 284 0.92 -18.20 24.78
CA LEU A 284 1.08 -16.76 24.73
C LEU A 284 0.02 -16.03 25.57
N GLN A 285 -1.21 -16.54 25.62
CA GLN A 285 -2.29 -16.00 26.47
C GLN A 285 -1.99 -16.23 27.95
N ASP A 286 -1.51 -17.41 28.33
CA ASP A 286 -1.10 -17.73 29.68
C ASP A 286 0.08 -16.84 30.10
N TYR A 287 1.06 -16.64 29.22
CA TYR A 287 2.17 -15.71 29.44
C TYR A 287 1.70 -14.26 29.66
N LYS A 288 0.78 -13.76 28.84
CA LYS A 288 0.20 -12.41 29.00
C LYS A 288 -0.47 -12.25 30.37
N SER A 289 -1.12 -13.29 30.87
CA SER A 289 -1.76 -13.28 32.20
C SER A 289 -0.73 -13.30 33.33
N LEU A 290 0.42 -13.96 33.12
CA LEU A 290 1.53 -13.99 34.07
C LEU A 290 2.39 -12.71 34.05
N GLN A 291 2.36 -11.91 32.98
CA GLN A 291 3.17 -10.68 32.87
C GLN A 291 2.90 -9.68 34.01
N ASP A 292 1.64 -9.47 34.39
CA ASP A 292 1.27 -8.57 35.48
C ASP A 292 1.83 -9.05 36.83
N ILE A 293 1.77 -10.36 37.06
CA ILE A 293 2.32 -11.00 38.27
C ILE A 293 3.85 -10.85 38.30
N ILE A 294 4.53 -11.11 37.17
CA ILE A 294 5.97 -10.97 37.03
C ILE A 294 6.40 -9.52 37.29
N ALA A 295 5.63 -8.54 36.82
CA ALA A 295 5.95 -7.13 37.00
C ALA A 295 5.84 -6.67 38.47
N ILE A 296 4.98 -7.29 39.27
CA ILE A 296 4.75 -6.93 40.68
C ILE A 296 5.63 -7.74 41.63
N LEU A 297 5.64 -9.07 41.49
CA LEU A 297 6.25 -10.01 42.44
C LEU A 297 7.64 -10.51 41.99
N GLY A 298 7.97 -10.40 40.69
CA GLY A 298 9.19 -10.96 40.11
C GLY A 298 9.03 -12.41 39.65
N MET A 299 10.02 -12.92 38.89
CA MET A 299 9.97 -14.28 38.32
C MET A 299 10.16 -15.40 39.35
N ASP A 300 10.79 -15.12 40.50
CA ASP A 300 11.16 -16.14 41.48
C ASP A 300 9.96 -16.70 42.24
N GLU A 301 8.90 -15.90 42.38
CA GLU A 301 7.65 -16.22 43.08
C GLU A 301 6.71 -17.11 42.25
N LEU A 302 7.02 -17.33 40.98
CA LEU A 302 6.24 -18.22 40.12
C LEU A 302 6.50 -19.69 40.45
N SER A 303 5.50 -20.53 40.21
CA SER A 303 5.69 -21.98 40.24
C SER A 303 6.68 -22.42 39.16
N GLU A 304 7.34 -23.57 39.34
CA GLU A 304 8.29 -24.08 38.34
C GLU A 304 7.61 -24.37 36.99
N GLU A 305 6.31 -24.71 37.00
CA GLU A 305 5.50 -24.89 35.79
C GLU A 305 5.22 -23.57 35.07
N ASP A 306 4.93 -22.51 35.82
CA ASP A 306 4.72 -21.17 35.26
C ASP A 306 6.03 -20.60 34.70
N LYS A 307 7.15 -20.79 35.39
CA LYS A 307 8.49 -20.40 34.89
C LYS A 307 8.79 -21.07 33.54
N LEU A 308 8.46 -22.35 33.42
CA LEU A 308 8.64 -23.10 32.18
C LEU A 308 7.72 -22.57 31.07
N THR A 309 6.47 -22.25 31.39
CA THR A 309 5.52 -21.61 30.45
C THR A 309 6.04 -20.26 29.95
N VAL A 310 6.55 -19.41 30.85
CA VAL A 310 7.15 -18.12 30.50
C VAL A 310 8.38 -18.29 29.59
N SER A 311 9.26 -19.23 29.91
CA SER A 311 10.44 -19.54 29.10
C SER A 311 10.05 -19.98 27.67
N ARG A 312 9.08 -20.89 27.55
CA ARG A 312 8.56 -21.32 26.24
C ARG A 312 7.87 -20.18 25.49
N ALA A 313 7.05 -19.39 26.17
CA ALA A 313 6.36 -18.25 25.56
C ALA A 313 7.33 -17.23 24.97
N ARG A 314 8.41 -16.89 25.69
CA ARG A 314 9.46 -15.99 25.18
C ARG A 314 10.16 -16.55 23.95
N LYS A 315 10.48 -17.85 23.95
CA LYS A 315 11.06 -18.53 22.77
C LYS A 315 10.12 -18.47 21.58
N ILE A 316 8.85 -18.80 21.77
CA ILE A 316 7.80 -18.71 20.73
C ILE A 316 7.70 -17.28 20.19
N GLN A 317 7.64 -16.29 21.07
CA GLN A 317 7.53 -14.88 20.68
C GLN A 317 8.73 -14.42 19.84
N ARG A 318 9.95 -14.88 20.18
CA ARG A 318 11.15 -14.61 19.38
C ARG A 318 11.17 -15.40 18.08
N PHE A 319 10.70 -16.64 18.09
CA PHE A 319 10.66 -17.51 16.90
C PHE A 319 9.66 -17.04 15.84
N LEU A 320 8.66 -16.22 16.22
CA LEU A 320 7.80 -15.51 15.28
C LEU A 320 8.53 -14.40 14.50
N SER A 321 9.75 -14.02 14.89
CA SER A 321 10.57 -13.08 14.13
C SER A 321 11.30 -13.77 12.97
N GLN A 322 11.35 -13.11 11.82
CA GLN A 322 11.95 -13.66 10.61
C GLN A 322 12.66 -12.56 9.80
N PRO A 323 13.89 -12.81 9.31
CA PRO A 323 14.57 -11.86 8.43
C PRO A 323 13.89 -11.82 7.06
N PHE A 324 13.57 -10.62 6.59
CA PHE A 324 12.95 -10.41 5.28
C PHE A 324 13.98 -10.17 4.19
N GLN A 325 13.74 -10.78 3.02
CA GLN A 325 14.57 -10.59 1.82
C GLN A 325 14.63 -9.11 1.39
N VAL A 326 13.53 -8.38 1.53
CA VAL A 326 13.46 -6.95 1.22
C VAL A 326 14.19 -6.08 2.26
N ALA A 327 14.41 -6.59 3.47
CA ALA A 327 15.07 -5.87 4.55
C ALA A 327 16.58 -6.16 4.62
N GLU A 328 17.10 -7.10 3.83
CA GLU A 328 18.52 -7.49 3.78
C GLU A 328 19.47 -6.29 3.67
N VAL A 329 19.10 -5.31 2.84
CA VAL A 329 19.89 -4.10 2.58
C VAL A 329 20.04 -3.24 3.84
N PHE A 330 19.08 -3.30 4.76
CA PHE A 330 19.06 -2.50 5.99
C PHE A 330 19.56 -3.27 7.20
N THR A 331 19.22 -4.56 7.30
CA THR A 331 19.52 -5.39 8.47
C THR A 331 20.83 -6.14 8.35
N GLY A 332 21.35 -6.34 7.13
CA GLY A 332 22.52 -7.17 6.86
C GLY A 332 22.29 -8.68 7.06
N HIS A 333 21.09 -9.09 7.48
CA HIS A 333 20.71 -10.50 7.63
C HIS A 333 20.06 -10.99 6.34
N MET A 334 20.50 -12.14 5.82
CA MET A 334 19.86 -12.76 4.66
C MET A 334 18.42 -13.16 4.97
N GLY A 335 17.52 -12.79 4.08
CA GLY A 335 16.11 -13.13 4.14
C GLY A 335 15.90 -14.62 3.99
N LYS A 336 14.89 -15.12 4.69
CA LYS A 336 14.53 -16.54 4.68
C LYS A 336 13.09 -16.68 4.23
N LEU A 337 12.80 -17.74 3.48
CA LEU A 337 11.44 -18.17 3.17
C LEU A 337 11.24 -19.51 3.83
N VAL A 338 10.33 -19.58 4.81
CA VAL A 338 10.05 -20.80 5.57
C VAL A 338 8.78 -21.45 5.01
N PRO A 339 8.84 -22.71 4.51
CA PRO A 339 7.67 -23.45 4.09
C PRO A 339 6.75 -23.78 5.26
N LEU A 340 5.43 -23.81 5.01
CA LEU A 340 4.40 -24.10 6.04
C LEU A 340 4.68 -25.38 6.85
N LYS A 341 5.12 -26.46 6.18
CA LYS A 341 5.41 -27.74 6.85
C LYS A 341 6.55 -27.63 7.87
N GLU A 342 7.56 -26.82 7.55
CA GLU A 342 8.69 -26.58 8.45
C GLU A 342 8.28 -25.68 9.62
N THR A 343 7.41 -24.70 9.38
CA THR A 343 6.82 -23.85 10.43
C THR A 343 6.03 -24.69 11.44
N ILE A 344 5.11 -25.56 10.98
CA ILE A 344 4.28 -26.41 11.85
C ILE A 344 5.17 -27.32 12.68
N LYS A 345 6.12 -28.01 12.04
CA LYS A 345 7.08 -28.89 12.72
C LYS A 345 7.88 -28.12 13.79
N GLY A 346 8.40 -26.94 13.46
CA GLY A 346 9.17 -26.12 14.39
C GLY A 346 8.38 -25.73 15.64
N PHE A 347 7.16 -25.20 15.46
CA PHE A 347 6.31 -24.86 16.60
C PHE A 347 5.85 -26.09 17.39
N GLN A 348 5.55 -27.21 16.72
CA GLN A 348 5.17 -28.45 17.39
C GLN A 348 6.28 -28.96 18.33
N GLN A 349 7.53 -28.94 17.88
CA GLN A 349 8.68 -29.37 18.69
C GLN A 349 8.94 -28.42 19.88
N ILE A 350 8.73 -27.11 19.70
CA ILE A 350 8.80 -26.12 20.79
C ILE A 350 7.69 -26.39 21.82
N LEU A 351 6.46 -26.67 21.36
CA LEU A 351 5.33 -27.01 22.23
C LEU A 351 5.56 -28.31 23.00
N ALA A 352 6.19 -29.31 22.36
CA ALA A 352 6.55 -30.58 22.98
C ALA A 352 7.70 -30.47 24.00
N GLY A 353 8.44 -29.35 24.03
CA GLY A 353 9.55 -29.11 24.95
C GLY A 353 10.90 -29.66 24.50
N GLU A 354 11.04 -30.08 23.24
CA GLU A 354 12.30 -30.65 22.72
C GLU A 354 13.47 -29.66 22.82
N TYR A 355 13.19 -28.35 22.72
CA TYR A 355 14.18 -27.27 22.72
C TYR A 355 14.17 -26.41 23.99
N ASP A 356 13.69 -26.95 25.11
CA ASP A 356 13.66 -26.21 26.40
C ASP A 356 15.06 -25.86 26.92
N HIS A 357 16.07 -26.64 26.53
CA HIS A 357 17.48 -26.41 26.89
C HIS A 357 18.16 -25.28 26.11
N LEU A 358 17.59 -24.86 24.97
CA LEU A 358 18.20 -23.81 24.13
C LEU A 358 17.94 -22.41 24.70
N PRO A 359 18.88 -21.45 24.54
CA PRO A 359 18.69 -20.06 24.99
C PRO A 359 17.67 -19.31 24.12
N GLU A 360 16.95 -18.35 24.71
CA GLU A 360 15.93 -17.55 24.01
C GLU A 360 16.48 -16.82 22.78
N GLN A 361 17.73 -16.34 22.85
CA GLN A 361 18.38 -15.59 21.78
C GLN A 361 18.61 -16.42 20.50
N ALA A 362 18.66 -17.74 20.62
CA ALA A 362 18.80 -18.63 19.48
C ALA A 362 17.58 -18.61 18.55
N PHE A 363 16.39 -18.27 19.08
CA PHE A 363 15.14 -18.20 18.34
C PHE A 363 14.90 -16.84 17.68
N TYR A 364 15.78 -15.86 17.88
CA TYR A 364 15.62 -14.52 17.32
C TYR A 364 16.15 -14.44 15.88
N MET A 365 15.37 -13.90 14.94
CA MET A 365 15.76 -13.67 13.54
C MET A 365 16.32 -14.93 12.85
N VAL A 366 15.57 -16.03 12.92
CA VAL A 366 15.91 -17.32 12.29
C VAL A 366 14.78 -17.74 11.35
N GLY A 367 15.08 -18.64 10.41
CA GLY A 367 14.06 -19.26 9.56
C GLY A 367 13.50 -20.54 10.19
N PRO A 368 13.86 -21.72 9.66
CA PRO A 368 13.40 -23.00 10.21
C PRO A 368 14.09 -23.33 11.54
N ILE A 369 13.51 -24.28 12.27
CA ILE A 369 13.95 -24.64 13.63
C ILE A 369 15.40 -25.15 13.68
N GLU A 370 15.87 -25.79 12.62
CA GLU A 370 17.24 -26.27 12.49
C GLU A 370 18.27 -25.11 12.53
N GLU A 371 17.91 -23.92 12.05
CA GLU A 371 18.77 -22.73 12.16
C GLU A 371 18.85 -22.20 13.60
N ALA A 372 17.78 -22.36 14.38
CA ALA A 372 17.79 -22.00 15.80
C ALA A 372 18.77 -22.89 16.58
N VAL A 373 18.80 -24.20 16.30
CA VAL A 373 19.76 -25.14 16.90
C VAL A 373 21.19 -24.75 16.53
N ALA A 374 21.47 -24.55 15.24
CA ALA A 374 22.81 -24.16 14.78
C ALA A 374 23.27 -22.81 15.36
N LYS A 375 22.34 -21.89 15.61
CA LYS A 375 22.63 -20.61 16.26
C LYS A 375 22.90 -20.78 17.75
N ALA A 376 22.18 -21.67 18.43
CA ALA A 376 22.44 -22.01 19.82
C ALA A 376 23.83 -22.62 20.01
N ASP A 377 24.25 -23.52 19.11
CA ASP A 377 25.59 -24.13 19.15
C ASP A 377 26.68 -23.06 19.03
N LYS A 378 26.54 -22.11 18.09
CA LYS A 378 27.46 -20.98 17.96
C LYS A 378 27.52 -20.09 19.19
N LEU A 379 26.37 -19.81 19.80
CA LEU A 379 26.34 -19.03 21.05
C LEU A 379 27.02 -19.78 22.20
N ALA A 380 26.88 -21.10 22.26
CA ALA A 380 27.57 -21.92 23.25
C ALA A 380 29.09 -21.92 23.05
N GLU A 381 29.55 -21.95 21.78
CA GLU A 381 30.98 -21.83 21.43
C GLU A 381 31.56 -20.44 21.74
N GLU A 382 30.81 -19.36 21.55
CA GLU A 382 31.25 -17.99 21.86
C GLU A 382 31.31 -17.68 23.36
N HIS A 383 30.54 -18.42 24.17
CA HIS A 383 30.48 -18.27 25.63
C HIS A 383 31.32 -19.30 26.40
N SER A 384 31.97 -20.25 25.71
CA SER A 384 32.94 -21.20 26.26
C SER A 384 34.36 -20.67 26.11
#